data_AF-A0A0W0YL34-F1
#
_entry.id   AF-A0A0W0YL34-F1
#
_cell.length_a   1.000
_cell.length_b   1.000
_cell.length_c   1.000
_cell.angle_alpha   90.00
_cell.angle_beta   90.00
_cell.angle_gamma   90.00
#
_symmetry.space_group_name_H-M   'P 1'
#
loop_
_entity.id
_entity.type
_entity.pdbx_description
1 polymer ?
#
loop_
_entity_poly.entity_id
_entity_poly.type
_entity_poly.pdbx_seq_one_letter_code
_entity_poly.pdbx_strand_id
1 'polypeptide(L)'
;MSRDKIEGIVNTFSPELKPDSILPSLRLKRREIAVLVDGLVPTADEPVCYINNQDKAIKVTILRLDNGSYFAKLHPAALAGVEDKTSYIKEAVQFALKEKNIALKFEDIAIGGVIGAEGRKAVIYNLFGQPPRSEHAYAVFKLPGEAGVHIEDPRMGFFNFSDKLQSKLDDQICCFAATALFYFCYKAFSEHQEIPCSSSQMFATIHACSALKRKMLELEEKVGYSAETKEEVMASFIKDMSVFENPMNRIPAGFNPR
;
A
#
# COMPACT_ATOMS: atom_id res chain seq x y z
N MET A 1 -51.01 -41.56 16.84
CA MET A 1 -50.02 -40.47 16.72
C MET A 1 -49.97 -40.08 15.25
N SER A 2 -50.68 -39.01 14.86
CA SER A 2 -50.88 -38.64 13.45
C SER A 2 -49.69 -37.88 12.88
N ARG A 3 -49.55 -37.95 11.55
CA ARG A 3 -48.50 -37.30 10.74
C ARG A 3 -48.48 -35.77 10.84
N ASP A 4 -49.41 -35.15 11.55
CA ASP A 4 -49.59 -33.69 11.64
C ASP A 4 -48.66 -32.99 12.65
N LYS A 5 -47.78 -33.73 13.33
CA LYS A 5 -46.76 -33.16 14.22
C LYS A 5 -45.38 -32.96 13.59
N ILE A 6 -45.21 -33.29 12.31
CA ILE A 6 -43.92 -33.11 11.59
C ILE A 6 -43.93 -31.89 10.66
N GLU A 7 -45.09 -31.28 10.39
CA GLU A 7 -45.18 -30.07 9.54
C GLU A 7 -44.98 -28.75 10.31
N GLY A 8 -44.88 -28.79 11.65
CA GLY A 8 -44.68 -27.60 12.49
C GLY A 8 -43.22 -27.18 12.72
N ILE A 9 -42.23 -27.85 12.14
CA ILE A 9 -40.79 -27.58 12.37
C ILE A 9 -40.05 -27.20 11.07
N VAL A 10 -40.71 -27.23 9.91
CA VAL A 10 -40.05 -27.00 8.61
C VAL A 10 -40.25 -25.57 8.06
N ASN A 11 -41.03 -24.71 8.73
CA ASN A 11 -41.42 -23.40 8.19
C ASN A 11 -41.03 -22.16 9.03
N THR A 12 -39.86 -22.16 9.69
CA THR A 12 -39.35 -20.95 10.37
C THR A 12 -37.83 -20.76 10.27
N PHE A 13 -37.22 -21.16 9.16
CA PHE A 13 -35.91 -20.65 8.74
C PHE A 13 -35.86 -20.55 7.22
N SER A 14 -36.77 -19.77 6.62
CA SER A 14 -36.32 -18.98 5.48
C SER A 14 -35.59 -17.80 6.09
N PRO A 15 -34.25 -17.70 6.00
CA PRO A 15 -33.62 -16.43 6.24
C PRO A 15 -34.19 -15.52 5.17
N GLU A 16 -35.04 -14.57 5.57
CA GLU A 16 -35.20 -13.35 4.78
C GLU A 16 -33.77 -12.85 4.54
N LEU A 17 -33.35 -12.92 3.26
CA LEU A 17 -32.16 -12.25 2.78
C LEU A 17 -32.34 -10.77 3.11
N LYS A 18 -31.85 -10.38 4.29
CA LYS A 18 -31.55 -8.98 4.61
C LYS A 18 -30.68 -8.47 3.47
N PRO A 19 -30.81 -7.20 3.04
CA PRO A 19 -30.13 -6.72 1.86
C PRO A 19 -28.62 -6.97 1.99
N ASP A 20 -28.13 -7.95 1.24
CA ASP A 20 -26.74 -8.42 1.15
C ASP A 20 -25.88 -7.44 0.33
N SER A 21 -26.07 -6.12 0.51
CA SER A 21 -25.42 -5.10 -0.33
C SER A 21 -24.38 -4.26 0.41
N ILE A 22 -23.83 -4.77 1.51
CA ILE A 22 -22.73 -4.11 2.22
C ILE A 22 -21.48 -4.97 2.02
N LEU A 23 -20.46 -4.45 1.33
CA LEU A 23 -19.11 -5.02 1.34
C LEU A 23 -18.67 -5.19 2.81
N PRO A 24 -18.59 -6.42 3.37
CA PRO A 24 -18.31 -6.58 4.80
C PRO A 24 -16.89 -6.13 5.16
N SER A 25 -16.00 -6.09 4.15
CA SER A 25 -14.62 -5.63 4.20
C SER A 25 -13.96 -5.83 2.83
N LEU A 26 -13.25 -4.83 2.30
CA LEU A 26 -12.41 -5.01 1.09
C LEU A 26 -11.25 -5.99 1.30
N ARG A 27 -10.67 -6.05 2.52
CA ARG A 27 -9.61 -7.02 2.90
C ARG A 27 -8.59 -7.23 1.77
N LEU A 28 -7.85 -6.17 1.44
CA LEU A 28 -6.85 -6.26 0.38
C LEU A 28 -5.73 -7.23 0.81
N LYS A 29 -5.38 -8.14 -0.08
CA LYS A 29 -4.20 -8.99 0.07
C LYS A 29 -3.11 -8.43 -0.85
N ARG A 30 -1.93 -9.03 -0.76
CA ARG A 30 -0.75 -8.63 -1.55
C ARG A 30 -1.01 -8.47 -3.04
N ARG A 31 -1.84 -9.34 -3.63
CA ARG A 31 -2.19 -9.29 -5.06
C ARG A 31 -3.01 -8.06 -5.38
N GLU A 32 -3.97 -7.71 -4.54
CA GLU A 32 -4.76 -6.49 -4.69
C GLU A 32 -3.93 -5.23 -4.45
N ILE A 33 -2.98 -5.24 -3.50
CA ILE A 33 -2.01 -4.14 -3.34
C ILE A 33 -1.16 -3.99 -4.61
N ALA A 34 -0.74 -5.10 -5.22
CA ALA A 34 0.00 -5.06 -6.48
C ALA A 34 -0.83 -4.42 -7.61
N VAL A 35 -2.13 -4.74 -7.71
CA VAL A 35 -3.04 -4.07 -8.66
C VAL A 35 -3.08 -2.56 -8.45
N LEU A 36 -3.18 -2.09 -7.19
CA LEU A 36 -3.17 -0.67 -6.89
C LEU A 36 -1.84 0.01 -7.29
N VAL A 37 -0.72 -0.62 -6.93
CA VAL A 37 0.63 -0.11 -7.21
C VAL A 37 0.92 -0.10 -8.71
N ASP A 38 0.59 -1.18 -9.42
CA ASP A 38 0.82 -1.32 -10.87
C ASP A 38 -0.13 -0.43 -11.69
N GLY A 39 -1.35 -0.21 -11.21
CA GLY A 39 -2.29 0.71 -11.85
C GLY A 39 -1.86 2.18 -11.78
N LEU A 40 -1.14 2.56 -10.73
CA LEU A 40 -0.64 3.94 -10.54
C LEU A 40 0.78 4.16 -11.06
N VAL A 41 1.63 3.13 -10.98
CA VAL A 41 3.01 3.15 -11.46
C VAL A 41 3.21 1.95 -12.40
N PRO A 42 2.73 2.04 -13.65
CA PRO A 42 2.85 0.95 -14.60
C PRO A 42 4.31 0.72 -14.99
N THR A 43 4.69 -0.54 -15.16
CA THR A 43 6.05 -0.93 -15.52
C THR A 43 6.02 -2.01 -16.58
N ALA A 44 6.71 -1.77 -17.71
CA ALA A 44 6.87 -2.78 -18.76
C ALA A 44 8.01 -3.76 -18.44
N ASP A 45 8.96 -3.36 -17.61
CA ASP A 45 10.15 -4.15 -17.29
C ASP A 45 9.86 -5.28 -16.30
N GLU A 46 10.39 -6.46 -16.62
CA GLU A 46 10.28 -7.62 -15.75
C GLU A 46 11.03 -7.40 -14.41
N PRO A 47 10.38 -7.73 -13.27
CA PRO A 47 11.00 -7.61 -11.96
C PRO A 47 12.09 -8.65 -11.75
N VAL A 48 13.17 -8.24 -11.10
CA VAL A 48 14.20 -9.13 -10.57
C VAL A 48 13.75 -9.63 -9.20
N CYS A 49 13.81 -10.95 -8.97
CA CYS A 49 13.48 -11.57 -7.71
C CYS A 49 14.75 -11.78 -6.87
N TYR A 50 14.81 -11.18 -5.69
CA TYR A 50 15.87 -11.38 -4.72
C TYR A 50 15.35 -12.22 -3.54
N ILE A 51 16.11 -13.24 -3.13
CA ILE A 51 15.80 -14.12 -2.01
C ILE A 51 16.97 -14.08 -1.04
N ASN A 52 16.73 -13.76 0.24
CA ASN A 52 17.78 -13.78 1.26
C ASN A 52 17.99 -15.17 1.86
N ASN A 53 18.95 -15.27 2.77
CA ASN A 53 19.29 -16.50 3.52
C ASN A 53 18.16 -17.00 4.45
N GLN A 54 17.06 -16.26 4.59
CA GLN A 54 15.87 -16.63 5.36
C GLN A 54 14.69 -17.03 4.46
N ASP A 55 14.95 -17.31 3.18
CA ASP A 55 13.96 -17.61 2.13
C ASP A 55 12.88 -16.53 1.97
N LYS A 56 13.20 -15.28 2.33
CA LYS A 56 12.33 -14.13 2.11
C LYS A 56 12.60 -13.54 0.74
N ALA A 57 11.54 -13.49 -0.08
CA ALA A 57 11.60 -12.96 -1.43
C ALA A 57 11.05 -11.53 -1.52
N ILE A 58 11.75 -10.68 -2.26
CA ILE A 58 11.28 -9.36 -2.69
C ILE A 58 11.56 -9.20 -4.19
N LYS A 59 10.61 -8.58 -4.89
CA LYS A 59 10.74 -8.30 -6.32
C LYS A 59 11.00 -6.80 -6.52
N VAL A 60 11.95 -6.50 -7.39
CA VAL A 60 12.38 -5.13 -7.70
C VAL A 60 12.38 -4.92 -9.21
N THR A 61 11.69 -3.87 -9.68
CA THR A 61 11.81 -3.41 -11.07
C THR A 61 12.63 -2.13 -11.09
N ILE A 62 13.67 -2.07 -11.91
CA ILE A 62 14.44 -0.85 -12.14
C ILE A 62 13.86 -0.12 -13.35
N LEU A 63 13.44 1.12 -13.15
CA LEU A 63 12.85 1.98 -14.17
C LEU A 63 13.80 3.11 -14.51
N ARG A 64 13.91 3.43 -15.79
CA ARG A 64 14.49 4.69 -16.26
C ARG A 64 13.34 5.67 -16.52
N LEU A 65 13.35 6.81 -15.83
CA LEU A 65 12.33 7.83 -15.92
C LEU A 65 12.65 8.82 -17.06
N ASP A 66 11.62 9.55 -17.52
CA ASP A 66 11.76 10.55 -18.59
C ASP A 66 12.69 11.71 -18.22
N ASN A 67 12.78 12.04 -16.94
CA ASN A 67 13.74 13.02 -16.41
C ASN A 67 15.20 12.52 -16.42
N GLY A 68 15.44 11.30 -16.90
CA GLY A 68 16.76 10.67 -17.01
C GLY A 68 17.23 9.95 -15.73
N SER A 69 16.53 10.12 -14.61
CA SER A 69 16.83 9.43 -13.35
C SER A 69 16.39 7.97 -13.38
N TYR A 70 16.90 7.19 -12.42
CA TYR A 70 16.47 5.81 -12.20
C TYR A 70 15.62 5.70 -10.94
N PHE A 71 14.67 4.77 -10.97
CA PHE A 71 13.78 4.45 -9.85
C PHE A 71 13.68 2.93 -9.66
N ALA A 72 13.96 2.45 -8.45
CA ALA A 72 13.73 1.07 -8.08
C ALA A 72 12.35 0.92 -7.44
N LYS A 73 11.41 0.37 -8.21
CA LYS A 73 10.08 0.04 -7.74
C LYS A 73 10.12 -1.29 -6.98
N LEU A 74 9.77 -1.25 -5.70
CA LEU A 74 9.55 -2.43 -4.89
C LEU A 74 8.13 -2.95 -5.14
N HIS A 75 8.02 -4.21 -5.52
CA HIS A 75 6.72 -4.88 -5.59
C HIS A 75 6.24 -5.26 -4.19
N PRO A 76 4.92 -5.34 -3.96
CA PRO A 76 4.37 -5.74 -2.68
C PRO A 76 4.97 -7.05 -2.16
N ALA A 77 5.63 -6.96 -1.02
CA ALA A 77 6.29 -8.06 -0.33
C ALA A 77 6.00 -7.98 1.18
N ALA A 78 5.97 -9.13 1.84
CA ALA A 78 5.90 -9.19 3.29
C ALA A 78 7.30 -9.28 3.87
N LEU A 79 7.68 -8.28 4.67
CA LEU A 79 8.99 -8.20 5.31
C LEU A 79 8.93 -8.61 6.79
N ALA A 80 7.95 -9.43 7.16
CA ALA A 80 7.83 -9.92 8.52
C ALA A 80 8.96 -10.90 8.85
N GLY A 81 9.54 -10.74 10.03
CA GLY A 81 10.72 -11.49 10.46
C GLY A 81 12.04 -10.98 9.88
N VAL A 82 12.02 -10.02 8.96
CA VAL A 82 13.23 -9.32 8.54
C VAL A 82 13.61 -8.31 9.62
N GLU A 83 14.74 -8.57 10.28
CA GLU A 83 15.28 -7.76 11.38
C GLU A 83 15.65 -6.36 10.88
N ASP A 84 16.53 -6.28 9.88
CA ASP A 84 16.91 -5.03 9.22
C ASP A 84 16.32 -4.95 7.81
N LYS A 85 15.13 -4.32 7.72
CA LYS A 85 14.41 -4.14 6.45
C LYS A 85 15.15 -3.21 5.50
N THR A 86 15.86 -2.21 6.02
CA THR A 86 16.57 -1.24 5.20
C THR A 86 17.77 -1.88 4.52
N SER A 87 18.57 -2.65 5.26
CA SER A 87 19.68 -3.42 4.68
C SER A 87 19.18 -4.47 3.69
N TYR A 88 18.11 -5.20 4.00
CA TYR A 88 17.52 -6.17 3.07
C TYR A 88 17.04 -5.53 1.76
N ILE A 89 16.38 -4.38 1.81
CA ILE A 89 15.96 -3.64 0.61
C ILE A 89 17.18 -3.14 -0.18
N LYS A 90 18.22 -2.68 0.52
CA LYS A 90 19.49 -2.26 -0.10
C LYS A 90 20.12 -3.41 -0.89
N GLU A 91 20.25 -4.59 -0.29
CA GLU A 91 20.77 -5.78 -0.96
C GLU A 91 19.95 -6.15 -2.19
N ALA A 92 18.62 -6.15 -2.08
CA ALA A 92 17.72 -6.46 -3.19
C ALA A 92 17.85 -5.48 -4.37
N VAL A 93 17.98 -4.18 -4.09
CA VAL A 93 18.13 -3.16 -5.12
C VAL A 93 19.51 -3.24 -5.77
N GLN A 94 20.57 -3.44 -4.98
CA GLN A 94 21.92 -3.65 -5.53
C GLN A 94 22.00 -4.91 -6.40
N PHE A 95 21.33 -5.98 -5.98
CA PHE A 95 21.20 -7.20 -6.77
C PHE A 95 20.48 -6.91 -8.11
N ALA A 96 19.34 -6.21 -8.08
CA ALA A 96 18.60 -5.86 -9.30
C ALA A 96 19.39 -4.95 -10.25
N LEU A 97 20.15 -3.97 -9.74
CA LEU A 97 21.04 -3.13 -10.53
C LEU A 97 22.14 -3.95 -11.22
N LYS A 98 22.75 -4.90 -10.51
CA LYS A 98 23.76 -5.81 -11.05
C LYS A 98 23.19 -6.72 -12.14
N GLU A 99 22.03 -7.32 -11.90
CA GLU A 99 21.36 -8.21 -12.87
C GLU A 99 20.97 -7.46 -14.15
N LYS A 100 20.61 -6.18 -14.05
CA LYS A 100 20.31 -5.32 -15.22
C LYS A 100 21.56 -4.65 -15.83
N ASN A 101 22.75 -4.93 -15.31
CA ASN A 101 24.02 -4.32 -15.73
C ASN A 101 24.00 -2.77 -15.71
N ILE A 102 23.38 -2.20 -14.68
CA ILE A 102 23.28 -0.74 -14.49
C ILE A 102 24.36 -0.29 -13.50
N ALA A 103 25.25 0.59 -13.96
CA ALA A 103 26.38 1.10 -13.17
C ALA A 103 25.97 2.24 -12.21
N LEU A 104 24.98 1.98 -11.35
CA LEU A 104 24.57 2.88 -10.27
C LEU A 104 24.79 2.24 -8.91
N LYS A 105 24.97 3.06 -7.88
CA LYS A 105 24.97 2.61 -6.49
C LYS A 105 23.58 2.80 -5.87
N PHE A 106 23.38 2.19 -4.71
CA PHE A 106 22.14 2.33 -3.95
C PHE A 106 21.84 3.80 -3.62
N GLU A 107 22.87 4.59 -3.36
CA GLU A 107 22.78 6.00 -3.01
C GLU A 107 22.32 6.84 -4.22
N ASP A 108 22.60 6.41 -5.46
CA ASP A 108 22.34 7.16 -6.69
C ASP A 108 20.92 6.96 -7.27
N ILE A 109 20.14 6.04 -6.69
CA ILE A 109 18.82 5.65 -7.20
C ILE A 109 17.70 5.97 -6.20
N ALA A 110 16.56 6.44 -6.69
CA ALA A 110 15.35 6.55 -5.87
C ALA A 110 14.71 5.17 -5.69
N ILE A 111 14.05 4.93 -4.56
CA ILE A 111 13.45 3.63 -4.26
C ILE A 111 12.06 3.88 -3.71
N GLY A 112 11.08 3.07 -4.10
CA GLY A 112 9.80 3.11 -3.42
C GLY A 112 8.86 1.99 -3.79
N GLY A 113 7.86 1.80 -2.94
CA GLY A 113 6.80 0.84 -3.14
C GLY A 113 5.92 0.71 -1.90
N VAL A 114 5.15 -0.36 -1.84
CA VAL A 114 4.28 -0.68 -0.70
C VAL A 114 4.68 -2.04 -0.16
N ILE A 115 4.88 -2.16 1.16
CA ILE A 115 5.22 -3.45 1.81
C ILE A 115 4.14 -3.82 2.83
N GLY A 116 3.92 -5.12 3.00
CA GLY A 116 2.97 -5.64 3.98
C GLY A 116 3.62 -5.99 5.32
N ALA A 117 2.94 -5.68 6.43
CA ALA A 117 3.09 -6.45 7.66
C ALA A 117 2.26 -7.73 7.54
N GLU A 118 2.95 -8.88 7.54
CA GLU A 118 2.33 -10.06 8.13
C GLU A 118 2.28 -9.80 9.64
N GLY A 119 1.14 -9.31 10.15
CA GLY A 119 0.96 -9.19 11.59
C GLY A 119 1.27 -10.54 12.26
N ARG A 120 1.70 -10.57 13.53
CA ARG A 120 1.98 -11.82 14.30
C ARG A 120 0.88 -12.89 14.17
N LYS A 121 -0.34 -12.48 13.84
CA LYS A 121 -1.47 -13.34 13.53
C LYS A 121 -1.31 -14.13 12.22
N ALA A 122 -0.78 -13.58 11.13
CA ALA A 122 -0.69 -14.27 9.83
C ALA A 122 0.06 -15.62 9.91
N VAL A 123 1.13 -15.70 10.71
CA VAL A 123 1.85 -16.95 10.99
C VAL A 123 0.96 -17.96 11.71
N ILE A 124 0.19 -17.51 12.70
CA ILE A 124 -0.75 -18.33 13.47
C ILE A 124 -1.92 -18.81 12.60
N TYR A 125 -2.50 -17.94 11.76
CA TYR A 125 -3.62 -18.29 10.87
C TYR A 125 -3.20 -19.30 9.79
N ASN A 126 -1.99 -19.15 9.23
CA ASN A 126 -1.41 -20.14 8.30
C ASN A 126 -1.18 -21.50 8.98
N LEU A 127 -0.75 -21.52 10.25
CA LEU A 127 -0.62 -22.75 11.03
C LEU A 127 -1.97 -23.45 11.29
N PHE A 128 -3.09 -22.71 11.29
CA PHE A 128 -4.43 -23.26 11.50
C PHE A 128 -5.27 -23.43 10.21
N GLY A 129 -4.67 -23.27 9.02
CA GLY A 129 -5.37 -23.43 7.73
C GLY A 129 -6.51 -22.41 7.52
N GLN A 130 -6.48 -21.30 8.23
CA GLN A 130 -7.48 -20.24 8.12
C GLN A 130 -7.04 -19.17 7.10
N PRO A 131 -7.98 -18.54 6.36
CA PRO A 131 -7.61 -17.50 5.40
C PRO A 131 -6.88 -16.36 6.13
N PRO A 132 -5.74 -15.88 5.58
CA PRO A 132 -4.99 -14.80 6.21
C PRO A 132 -5.87 -13.55 6.34
N ARG A 133 -5.77 -12.88 7.50
CA ARG A 133 -6.40 -11.57 7.71
C ARG A 133 -5.83 -10.54 6.72
N SER A 134 -6.55 -9.44 6.48
CA SER A 134 -6.11 -8.31 5.65
C SER A 134 -4.66 -7.91 5.92
N GLU A 135 -3.92 -7.61 4.85
CA GLU A 135 -2.55 -7.10 5.01
C GLU A 135 -2.62 -5.65 5.51
N HIS A 136 -1.83 -5.33 6.54
CA HIS A 136 -1.54 -3.92 6.87
C HIS A 136 -0.36 -3.48 6.00
N ALA A 137 -0.47 -2.33 5.37
CA ALA A 137 0.53 -1.85 4.41
C ALA A 137 1.30 -0.63 4.92
N TYR A 138 2.56 -0.54 4.53
CA TYR A 138 3.44 0.61 4.75
C TYR A 138 3.93 1.14 3.42
N ALA A 139 4.10 2.45 3.33
CA ALA A 139 4.79 3.08 2.20
C ALA A 139 6.30 3.00 2.44
N VAL A 140 7.06 2.64 1.40
CA VAL A 140 8.52 2.70 1.42
C VAL A 140 8.96 3.75 0.42
N PHE A 141 9.85 4.65 0.82
CA PHE A 141 10.42 5.62 -0.09
C PHE A 141 11.85 6.05 0.29
N LYS A 142 12.64 6.39 -0.72
CA LYS A 142 14.00 6.93 -0.63
C LYS A 142 14.29 7.81 -1.83
N LEU A 143 14.90 8.97 -1.61
CA LEU A 143 15.48 9.81 -2.64
C LEU A 143 16.98 9.50 -2.89
N PRO A 144 17.53 9.84 -4.07
CA PRO A 144 18.97 9.79 -4.28
C PRO A 144 19.71 10.62 -3.22
N GLY A 145 20.88 10.15 -2.77
CA GLY A 145 21.67 10.76 -1.70
C GLY A 145 21.34 10.29 -0.28
N GLU A 146 20.18 9.67 -0.05
CA GLU A 146 19.82 9.13 1.27
C GLU A 146 20.53 7.79 1.57
N ALA A 147 20.92 7.58 2.84
CA ALA A 147 21.66 6.39 3.26
C ALA A 147 20.79 5.12 3.38
N GLY A 148 19.48 5.27 3.49
CA GLY A 148 18.54 4.18 3.72
C GLY A 148 17.13 4.54 3.28
N VAL A 149 16.23 3.55 3.27
CA VAL A 149 14.81 3.76 2.96
C VAL A 149 14.04 4.19 4.19
N HIS A 150 13.03 5.03 3.98
CA HIS A 150 12.02 5.37 4.98
C HIS A 150 10.81 4.45 4.80
N ILE A 151 10.31 3.92 5.92
CA ILE A 151 9.12 3.06 5.96
C ILE A 151 8.09 3.78 6.82
N GLU A 152 6.99 4.19 6.21
CA GLU A 152 5.95 5.01 6.86
C GLU A 152 4.67 4.20 7.07
N ASP A 153 4.12 4.29 8.29
CA ASP A 153 2.79 3.78 8.57
C ASP A 153 1.77 4.88 8.26
N PRO A 154 0.90 4.70 7.25
CA PRO A 154 -0.03 5.76 6.86
C PRO A 154 -0.94 6.22 8.01
N ARG A 155 -1.10 5.41 9.07
CA ARG A 155 -1.86 5.77 10.25
C ARG A 155 -1.25 6.86 11.10
N MET A 156 0.05 7.09 10.99
CA MET A 156 0.73 8.12 11.78
C MET A 156 0.40 9.53 11.30
N GLY A 157 -0.03 9.71 10.05
CA GLY A 157 -0.31 11.03 9.49
C GLY A 157 -1.71 11.25 8.91
N PHE A 158 -2.37 10.26 8.32
CA PHE A 158 -3.74 10.45 7.82
C PHE A 158 -4.81 10.35 8.90
N PHE A 159 -4.54 9.62 9.99
CA PHE A 159 -5.52 9.35 11.04
C PHE A 159 -4.99 9.94 12.36
N ASN A 160 -5.76 10.83 12.98
CA ASN A 160 -5.35 11.42 14.26
C ASN A 160 -5.59 10.42 15.40
N PHE A 161 -4.75 10.40 16.44
CA PHE A 161 -4.97 9.58 17.64
C PHE A 161 -6.29 9.94 18.36
N SER A 162 -6.76 11.19 18.23
CA SER A 162 -8.09 11.62 18.71
C SER A 162 -9.22 11.26 17.73
N ASP A 163 -8.91 11.19 16.44
CA ASP A 163 -9.78 10.59 15.41
C ASP A 163 -9.62 9.07 15.46
N LYS A 164 -9.62 8.47 16.67
CA LYS A 164 -9.95 7.05 16.84
C LYS A 164 -11.36 6.87 16.29
N LEU A 165 -11.44 6.73 14.97
CA LEU A 165 -11.93 5.52 14.36
C LEU A 165 -11.55 4.40 15.33
N GLN A 166 -12.50 4.06 16.19
CA GLN A 166 -13.21 2.82 15.98
C GLN A 166 -13.02 2.34 14.53
N SER A 167 -11.83 1.81 14.22
CA SER A 167 -11.67 0.72 13.25
C SER A 167 -12.53 -0.39 13.84
N LYS A 168 -13.84 -0.27 13.66
CA LYS A 168 -14.79 -1.30 14.00
C LYS A 168 -14.53 -2.50 13.10
N LEU A 169 -13.82 -2.37 11.97
CA LEU A 169 -13.56 -3.46 11.04
C LEU A 169 -12.27 -3.25 10.20
N ASP A 170 -11.14 -3.82 10.66
CA ASP A 170 -9.93 -4.19 9.89
C ASP A 170 -9.08 -3.05 9.24
N ASP A 171 -7.76 -3.27 9.15
CA ASP A 171 -6.70 -2.41 8.57
C ASP A 171 -6.85 -2.09 7.05
N GLN A 172 -8.08 -1.89 6.56
CA GLN A 172 -8.43 -1.90 5.14
C GLN A 172 -7.99 -0.65 4.39
N ILE A 173 -8.20 0.53 4.99
CA ILE A 173 -7.84 1.82 4.38
C ILE A 173 -6.32 2.03 4.32
N CYS A 174 -5.56 1.34 5.19
CA CYS A 174 -4.10 1.44 5.24
C CYS A 174 -3.45 1.08 3.90
N CYS A 175 -3.98 0.09 3.17
CA CYS A 175 -3.47 -0.29 1.85
C CYS A 175 -3.61 0.85 0.83
N PHE A 176 -4.77 1.50 0.79
CA PHE A 176 -5.01 2.64 -0.09
C PHE A 176 -4.14 3.84 0.31
N ALA A 177 -4.08 4.15 1.60
CA ALA A 177 -3.31 5.27 2.12
C ALA A 177 -1.79 5.08 1.91
N ALA A 178 -1.25 3.88 2.15
CA ALA A 178 0.15 3.55 1.84
C ALA A 178 0.43 3.68 0.34
N THR A 179 -0.48 3.20 -0.50
CA THR A 179 -0.34 3.33 -1.96
C THR A 179 -0.36 4.79 -2.39
N ALA A 180 -1.25 5.62 -1.85
CA ALA A 180 -1.32 7.04 -2.15
C ALA A 180 -0.02 7.77 -1.75
N LEU A 181 0.51 7.51 -0.55
CA LEU A 181 1.80 8.07 -0.10
C LEU A 181 2.93 7.71 -1.07
N PHE A 182 3.07 6.42 -1.36
CA PHE A 182 4.06 5.94 -2.31
C PHE A 182 3.89 6.62 -3.68
N TYR A 183 2.67 6.65 -4.21
CA TYR A 183 2.38 7.20 -5.53
C TYR A 183 2.72 8.68 -5.62
N PHE A 184 2.32 9.51 -4.66
CA PHE A 184 2.62 10.95 -4.72
C PHE A 184 4.11 11.25 -4.53
N CYS A 185 4.82 10.45 -3.72
CA CYS A 185 6.29 10.53 -3.66
C CYS A 185 6.93 10.19 -5.01
N TYR A 186 6.51 9.07 -5.63
CA TYR A 186 6.97 8.67 -6.96
C TYR A 186 6.68 9.75 -8.01
N LYS A 187 5.44 10.25 -8.06
CA LYS A 187 4.99 11.26 -9.01
C LYS A 187 5.80 12.55 -8.90
N ALA A 188 6.05 13.01 -7.67
CA ALA A 188 6.91 14.16 -7.44
C ALA A 188 8.33 13.92 -7.96
N PHE A 189 8.90 12.74 -7.69
CA PHE A 189 10.25 12.40 -8.16
C PHE A 189 10.34 12.24 -9.68
N SER A 190 9.28 11.75 -10.33
CA SER A 190 9.26 11.61 -11.80
C SER A 190 9.05 12.93 -12.53
N GLU A 191 8.32 13.88 -11.94
CA GLU A 191 7.95 15.15 -12.58
C GLU A 191 9.01 16.24 -12.39
N HIS A 192 9.85 16.15 -11.35
CA HIS A 192 10.82 17.19 -10.97
C HIS A 192 12.27 16.69 -11.09
N GLN A 193 13.19 17.55 -11.50
CA GLN A 193 14.62 17.23 -11.56
C GLN A 193 15.28 17.24 -10.17
N GLU A 194 14.78 18.08 -9.26
CA GLU A 194 15.26 18.18 -7.89
C GLU A 194 14.08 18.26 -6.92
N ILE A 195 14.15 17.48 -5.83
CA ILE A 195 13.18 17.54 -4.74
C ILE A 195 13.83 18.28 -3.56
N PRO A 196 13.31 19.43 -3.12
CA PRO A 196 13.96 20.28 -2.12
C PRO A 196 13.72 19.82 -0.67
N CYS A 197 13.50 18.51 -0.46
CA CYS A 197 13.19 17.95 0.85
C CYS A 197 13.58 16.46 0.92
N SER A 198 13.70 15.92 2.13
CA SER A 198 13.96 14.49 2.35
C SER A 198 12.70 13.64 2.16
N SER A 199 12.85 12.33 1.96
CA SER A 199 11.72 11.38 1.86
C SER A 199 10.77 11.48 3.05
N SER A 200 11.29 11.68 4.27
CA SER A 200 10.45 11.88 5.46
C SER A 200 9.64 13.18 5.40
N GLN A 201 10.23 14.26 4.88
CA GLN A 201 9.52 15.53 4.67
C GLN A 201 8.46 15.41 3.56
N MET A 202 8.71 14.58 2.53
CA MET A 202 7.71 14.27 1.51
C MET A 202 6.48 13.60 2.15
N PHE A 203 6.68 12.57 2.98
CA PHE A 203 5.59 11.92 3.70
C PHE A 203 4.82 12.90 4.59
N ALA A 204 5.52 13.72 5.37
CA ALA A 204 4.90 14.74 6.22
C ALA A 204 4.03 15.73 5.41
N THR A 205 4.52 16.16 4.25
CA THR A 205 3.78 17.07 3.36
C THR A 205 2.51 16.42 2.82
N ILE A 206 2.62 15.17 2.32
CA ILE A 206 1.47 14.44 1.78
C ILE A 206 0.42 14.21 2.88
N HIS A 207 0.86 13.89 4.10
CA HIS A 207 -0.03 13.73 5.25
C HIS A 207 -0.75 15.03 5.64
N ALA A 208 -0.10 16.19 5.50
CA ALA A 208 -0.72 17.48 5.77
C ALA A 208 -1.81 17.87 4.74
N CYS A 209 -1.96 17.12 3.65
CA CYS A 209 -2.98 17.40 2.63
C CYS A 209 -4.39 17.04 3.10
N SER A 210 -5.14 18.07 3.52
CA SER A 210 -6.53 17.93 3.99
C SER A 210 -7.48 17.36 2.94
N ALA A 211 -7.26 17.67 1.65
CA ALA A 211 -8.05 17.11 0.55
C ALA A 211 -7.81 15.60 0.38
N LEU A 212 -6.56 15.15 0.48
CA LEU A 212 -6.24 13.73 0.40
C LEU A 212 -6.75 12.98 1.63
N LYS A 213 -6.60 13.56 2.84
CA LYS A 213 -7.20 13.00 4.07
C LYS A 213 -8.71 12.82 3.91
N ARG A 214 -9.43 13.82 3.38
CA ARG A 214 -10.86 13.72 3.12
C ARG A 214 -11.18 12.59 2.13
N LYS A 215 -10.41 12.44 1.06
CA LYS A 215 -10.59 11.33 0.11
C LYS A 215 -10.40 9.95 0.74
N MET A 216 -9.43 9.81 1.65
CA MET A 216 -9.24 8.54 2.37
C MET A 216 -10.42 8.23 3.30
N LEU A 217 -10.99 9.24 3.97
CA LEU A 217 -12.19 9.08 4.80
C LEU A 217 -13.44 8.74 3.97
N GLU A 218 -13.65 9.42 2.83
CA GLU A 218 -14.74 9.09 1.90
C GLU A 218 -14.62 7.65 1.39
N LEU A 219 -13.40 7.19 1.11
CA LEU A 219 -13.15 5.81 0.71
C LEU A 219 -13.46 4.83 1.85
N GLU A 220 -13.07 5.14 3.09
CA GLU A 220 -13.39 4.32 4.26
C GLU A 220 -14.91 4.17 4.46
N GLU A 221 -15.67 5.27 4.31
CA GLU A 221 -17.13 5.23 4.32
C GLU A 221 -17.69 4.38 3.17
N LYS A 222 -17.17 4.56 1.95
CA LYS A 222 -17.59 3.78 0.78
C LYS A 222 -17.37 2.28 0.99
N VAL A 223 -16.25 1.90 1.58
CA VAL A 223 -15.92 0.50 1.89
C VAL A 223 -16.91 -0.12 2.89
N GLY A 224 -17.48 0.69 3.79
CA GLY A 224 -18.43 0.21 4.80
C GLY A 224 -19.88 0.08 4.33
N TYR A 225 -20.27 0.65 3.17
CA TYR A 225 -21.68 0.76 2.78
C TYR A 225 -21.97 0.63 1.26
N SER A 226 -20.96 0.39 0.42
CA SER A 226 -21.13 0.34 -1.04
C SER A 226 -21.64 -1.01 -1.55
N ALA A 227 -22.43 -0.95 -2.63
CA ALA A 227 -22.84 -2.10 -3.45
C ALA A 227 -21.84 -2.42 -4.59
N GLU A 228 -20.80 -1.59 -4.76
CA GLU A 228 -19.72 -1.84 -5.72
C GLU A 228 -18.90 -3.08 -5.35
N THR A 229 -18.27 -3.68 -6.34
CA THR A 229 -17.28 -4.76 -6.17
C THR A 229 -15.94 -4.22 -5.70
N LYS A 230 -15.09 -5.10 -5.16
CA LYS A 230 -13.73 -4.73 -4.74
C LYS A 230 -12.92 -4.15 -5.90
N GLU A 231 -13.03 -4.76 -7.07
CA GLU A 231 -12.35 -4.38 -8.31
C GLU A 231 -12.77 -2.99 -8.78
N GLU A 232 -14.07 -2.67 -8.71
CA GLU A 232 -14.60 -1.34 -9.04
C GLU A 232 -14.06 -0.26 -8.09
N VAL A 233 -14.01 -0.55 -6.77
CA VAL A 233 -13.45 0.39 -5.80
C VAL A 233 -11.96 0.64 -6.05
N MET A 234 -11.18 -0.41 -6.34
CA MET A 234 -9.76 -0.27 -6.67
C MET A 234 -9.55 0.52 -7.97
N ALA A 235 -10.33 0.23 -9.02
CA ALA A 235 -10.24 0.95 -10.28
C ALA A 235 -10.62 2.43 -10.14
N SER A 236 -11.68 2.73 -9.37
CA SER A 236 -12.06 4.10 -9.03
C SER A 236 -10.93 4.82 -8.30
N PHE A 237 -10.33 4.17 -7.30
CA PHE A 237 -9.23 4.74 -6.55
C PHE A 237 -8.02 5.06 -7.43
N ILE A 238 -7.61 4.13 -8.31
CA ILE A 238 -6.49 4.34 -9.25
C ILE A 238 -6.77 5.56 -10.13
N LYS A 239 -7.98 5.63 -10.71
CA LYS A 239 -8.40 6.77 -11.53
C LYS A 239 -8.36 8.07 -10.74
N ASP A 240 -8.95 8.10 -9.56
CA ASP A 240 -9.04 9.28 -8.71
C ASP A 240 -7.64 9.78 -8.32
N MET A 241 -6.74 8.90 -7.89
CA MET A 241 -5.36 9.28 -7.52
C MET A 241 -4.56 9.77 -8.73
N SER A 242 -4.74 9.18 -9.92
CA SER A 242 -4.02 9.60 -11.14
C SER A 242 -4.26 11.06 -11.53
N VAL A 243 -5.49 11.55 -11.32
CA VAL A 243 -5.91 12.93 -11.62
C VAL A 243 -5.87 13.85 -10.40
N PHE A 244 -5.62 13.31 -9.22
CA PHE A 244 -5.51 14.09 -7.99
C PHE A 244 -4.30 15.04 -8.05
N GLU A 245 -4.50 16.28 -7.62
CA GLU A 245 -3.43 17.28 -7.56
C GLU A 245 -2.34 16.80 -6.60
N ASN A 246 -1.11 16.66 -7.10
CA ASN A 246 -0.01 16.16 -6.29
C ASN A 246 0.22 17.07 -5.08
N PRO A 247 0.07 16.58 -3.83
CA PRO A 247 0.27 17.38 -2.62
C PRO A 247 1.65 18.04 -2.55
N MET A 248 2.65 17.45 -3.21
CA MET A 248 4.02 17.94 -3.26
C MET A 248 4.20 19.20 -4.10
N ASN A 249 3.27 19.51 -5.02
CA ASN A 249 3.35 20.72 -5.85
C ASN A 249 3.07 22.01 -5.07
N ARG A 250 2.58 21.89 -3.83
CA ARG A 250 2.27 23.02 -2.95
C ARG A 250 3.39 23.38 -1.99
N ILE A 251 4.55 22.72 -2.06
CA ILE A 251 5.71 23.03 -1.21
C ILE A 251 6.35 24.34 -1.69
N PRO A 252 6.30 25.43 -0.90
CA PRO A 252 7.12 26.59 -1.17
C PRO A 252 8.60 26.22 -1.01
N ALA A 253 9.48 26.78 -1.83
CA ALA A 253 10.92 26.68 -1.62
C ALA A 253 11.26 27.08 -0.16
N GLY A 254 11.81 26.14 0.62
CA GLY A 254 12.19 26.36 2.03
C GLY A 254 11.18 25.91 3.10
N PHE A 255 10.16 25.11 2.76
CA PHE A 255 9.27 24.53 3.77
C PHE A 255 10.02 23.54 4.69
N ASN A 256 10.05 23.83 5.98
CA ASN A 256 10.56 22.95 7.01
C ASN A 256 9.39 22.51 7.90
N PRO A 257 8.80 21.32 7.68
CA PRO A 257 7.79 20.79 8.58
C PRO A 257 8.51 20.37 9.86
N ARG A 258 8.55 21.28 10.83
CA ARG A 258 8.93 20.95 12.21
C ARG A 258 7.83 20.14 12.88
#